data_AF-Q96YL1-F1
#
_entry.id   AF-Q96YL1-F1
#
_cell.length_a   1.000
_cell.length_b   1.000
_cell.length_c   1.000
_cell.angle_alpha   90.00
_cell.angle_beta   90.00
_cell.angle_gamma   90.00
#
_symmetry.space_group_name_H-M   'P 1'
#
loop_
_entity.id
_entity.type
_entity.pdbx_description
1 polymer ?
#
loop_
_entity_poly.entity_id
_entity_poly.type
_entity_poly.pdbx_seq_one_letter_code
_entity_poly.pdbx_strand_id
1 'polypeptide(L)'
;MSENVKPIYARGFFNMNYLGETTQLTIFYYEDNEHYYASLNKEELKKELHKLKNNMQYFLDQEIIKINGKRVKAKVLFVRLGLLKINIPYIEFIIRFKGNLHKGENIYEDLYEEEIVEYPYEAIWILPGKIVSYSISGKVKTKNNILFLKVKKGTRISGNEKIKFVM
;
A
#
# COMPACT_ATOMS: atom_id res chain seq x y z
N MET A 1 10.12 -15.46 -3.37
CA MET A 1 10.22 -15.44 -1.91
C MET A 1 10.43 -16.85 -1.41
N SER A 2 11.52 -17.05 -0.65
CA SER A 2 11.76 -18.25 0.15
C SER A 2 10.76 -18.29 1.31
N GLU A 3 10.34 -19.49 1.74
CA GLU A 3 9.41 -19.69 2.88
C GLU A 3 9.98 -19.13 4.21
N ASN A 4 11.30 -18.96 4.28
CA ASN A 4 12.00 -18.47 5.47
C ASN A 4 12.06 -16.94 5.57
N VAL A 5 11.58 -16.21 4.57
CA VAL A 5 11.48 -14.74 4.60
C VAL A 5 10.12 -14.33 5.17
N LYS A 6 10.13 -13.65 6.32
CA LYS A 6 8.88 -13.30 7.03
C LYS A 6 8.66 -11.79 7.08
N PRO A 7 7.47 -11.28 6.70
CA PRO A 7 7.17 -9.86 6.86
C PRO A 7 7.06 -9.50 8.34
N ILE A 8 7.65 -8.38 8.72
CA ILE A 8 7.68 -7.91 10.11
C ILE A 8 7.03 -6.53 10.29
N TYR A 9 6.98 -5.74 9.23
CA TYR A 9 6.38 -4.41 9.23
C TYR A 9 6.09 -3.93 7.82
N ALA A 10 5.09 -3.07 7.64
CA ALA A 10 4.90 -2.35 6.38
C ALA A 10 4.57 -0.87 6.58
N ARG A 11 4.85 -0.08 5.55
CA ARG A 11 4.52 1.34 5.50
C ARG A 11 4.00 1.75 4.14
N GLY A 12 2.84 2.40 4.11
CA GLY A 12 2.26 3.02 2.93
C GLY A 12 2.34 4.55 2.98
N PHE A 13 2.62 5.17 1.84
CA PHE A 13 2.47 6.60 1.63
C PHE A 13 1.68 6.83 0.35
N PHE A 14 0.56 7.53 0.46
CA PHE A 14 -0.37 7.78 -0.63
C PHE A 14 -0.48 9.29 -0.83
N ASN A 15 -0.27 9.74 -2.06
CA ASN A 15 -0.46 11.14 -2.44
C ASN A 15 -1.38 11.23 -3.65
N MET A 16 -2.60 11.73 -3.45
CA MET A 16 -3.56 11.99 -4.50
C MET A 16 -3.53 13.48 -4.87
N ASN A 17 -3.25 13.77 -6.15
CA ASN A 17 -3.21 15.15 -6.63
C ASN A 17 -4.61 15.66 -7.03
N TYR A 18 -4.71 16.95 -7.37
CA TYR A 18 -5.95 17.61 -7.80
C TYR A 18 -6.57 17.03 -9.08
N LEU A 19 -5.82 16.26 -9.86
CA LEU A 19 -6.29 15.58 -11.07
C LEU A 19 -6.78 14.14 -10.78
N GLY A 20 -6.79 13.72 -9.51
CA GLY A 20 -7.20 12.39 -9.08
C GLY A 20 -6.19 11.28 -9.35
N GLU A 21 -4.95 11.63 -9.74
CA GLU A 21 -3.86 10.66 -9.83
C GLU A 21 -3.27 10.45 -8.45
N THR A 22 -3.23 9.19 -8.02
CA THR A 22 -2.62 8.77 -6.76
C THR A 22 -1.31 8.07 -7.04
N THR A 23 -0.24 8.53 -6.38
CA THR A 23 1.02 7.80 -6.28
C THR A 23 1.14 7.21 -4.89
N GLN A 24 1.35 5.89 -4.85
CA GLN A 24 1.54 5.12 -3.63
C GLN A 24 2.98 4.60 -3.59
N LEU A 25 3.66 4.83 -2.47
CA LEU A 25 4.89 4.16 -2.09
C LEU A 25 4.56 3.18 -0.97
N THR A 26 4.72 1.89 -1.23
CA THR A 26 4.53 0.83 -0.22
C THR A 26 5.87 0.19 0.06
N ILE A 27 6.25 0.09 1.33
CA ILE A 27 7.50 -0.51 1.78
C ILE A 27 7.16 -1.65 2.72
N PHE A 28 7.62 -2.84 2.41
CA PHE A 28 7.55 -4.00 3.29
C PHE A 28 8.93 -4.29 3.85
N TYR A 29 9.01 -4.58 5.14
CA TYR A 29 10.22 -4.99 5.82
C TYR A 29 10.09 -6.46 6.20
N TYR A 30 11.19 -7.19 6.02
CA TYR A 30 11.24 -8.62 6.25
C TYR A 30 12.37 -8.98 7.21
N GLU A 31 12.21 -10.13 7.84
CA GLU A 31 13.31 -10.88 8.47
C GLU A 31 13.74 -11.99 7.51
N ASP A 32 15.04 -12.05 7.21
CA ASP A 32 15.66 -13.00 6.27
C ASP A 32 16.93 -13.60 6.91
N ASN A 33 16.72 -14.54 7.83
CA ASN A 33 17.79 -15.16 8.61
C ASN A 33 18.74 -16.02 7.77
N GLU A 34 18.30 -16.47 6.59
CA GLU A 34 19.12 -17.23 5.64
C GLU A 34 19.78 -16.36 4.57
N HIS A 35 19.57 -15.04 4.64
CA HIS A 35 20.17 -14.05 3.76
C HIS A 35 19.85 -14.31 2.27
N TYR A 36 18.68 -14.89 1.98
CA TYR A 36 18.22 -15.22 0.64
C TYR A 36 18.41 -14.03 -0.31
N TYR A 37 17.90 -12.86 0.07
CA TYR A 37 17.98 -11.66 -0.76
C TYR A 37 19.39 -11.12 -0.95
N ALA A 38 20.25 -11.26 0.07
CA ALA A 38 21.64 -10.81 0.00
C ALA A 38 22.52 -11.76 -0.82
N SER A 39 22.13 -13.03 -0.97
CA SER A 39 22.84 -14.02 -1.77
C SER A 39 22.59 -13.93 -3.28
N LEU A 40 21.56 -13.19 -3.71
CA LEU A 40 21.18 -13.13 -5.12
C LEU A 40 22.24 -12.41 -5.95
N ASN A 41 22.67 -13.04 -7.04
CA ASN A 41 23.45 -12.36 -8.06
C ASN A 41 22.56 -11.43 -8.92
N LYS A 42 23.18 -10.67 -9.82
CA LYS A 42 22.48 -9.65 -10.63
C LYS A 42 21.32 -10.21 -11.47
N GLU A 43 21.48 -11.39 -12.08
CA GLU A 43 20.44 -11.99 -12.93
C GLU A 43 19.32 -12.61 -12.09
N GLU A 44 19.66 -13.23 -10.97
CA GLU A 44 18.68 -13.75 -10.01
C GLU A 44 17.85 -12.63 -9.39
N LEU A 45 18.51 -11.53 -8.98
CA LEU A 45 17.85 -10.35 -8.45
C LEU A 45 16.85 -9.76 -9.47
N LYS A 46 17.24 -9.67 -10.75
CA LYS A 46 16.34 -9.18 -11.80
C LYS A 46 15.11 -10.06 -11.95
N LYS A 47 15.27 -11.39 -11.92
CA LYS A 47 14.15 -12.34 -11.97
C LYS A 47 13.26 -12.22 -10.74
N GLU A 48 13.84 -12.11 -9.55
CA GLU A 48 13.10 -11.99 -8.30
C GLU A 48 12.32 -10.67 -8.24
N LEU A 49 12.92 -9.55 -8.66
CA LEU A 49 12.19 -8.27 -8.79
C LEU A 49 11.02 -8.37 -9.77
N HIS A 50 11.20 -9.03 -10.91
CA HIS A 50 10.10 -9.24 -11.86
C HIS A 50 8.96 -10.07 -11.23
N LYS A 51 9.31 -11.14 -10.52
CA LYS A 51 8.34 -11.97 -9.77
C LYS A 51 7.61 -11.16 -8.71
N LEU A 52 8.33 -10.40 -7.88
CA LEU A 52 7.75 -9.53 -6.84
C LEU A 52 6.78 -8.50 -7.43
N LYS A 53 7.15 -7.87 -8.55
CA LYS A 53 6.29 -6.93 -9.26
C LYS A 53 4.99 -7.58 -9.73
N ASN A 54 5.08 -8.77 -10.33
CA ASN A 54 3.91 -9.49 -10.85
C ASN A 54 3.01 -9.97 -9.70
N ASN A 55 3.58 -10.44 -8.60
CA ASN A 55 2.83 -10.84 -7.41
C ASN A 55 2.08 -9.65 -6.82
N MET A 56 2.74 -8.50 -6.64
CA MET A 56 2.08 -7.28 -6.15
C MET A 56 0.95 -6.83 -7.10
N GLN A 57 1.17 -6.89 -8.42
CA GLN A 57 0.12 -6.57 -9.38
C GLN A 57 -1.07 -7.53 -9.26
N TYR A 58 -0.82 -8.83 -9.09
CA TYR A 58 -1.86 -9.82 -8.92
C TYR A 58 -2.76 -9.52 -7.71
N PHE A 59 -2.17 -9.16 -6.56
CA PHE A 59 -2.92 -8.77 -5.36
C PHE A 59 -3.76 -7.51 -5.62
N LEU A 60 -3.17 -6.46 -6.19
CA LEU A 60 -3.88 -5.22 -6.55
C LEU A 60 -5.04 -5.47 -7.55
N ASP A 61 -4.90 -6.46 -8.43
CA ASP A 61 -5.95 -6.82 -9.39
C ASP A 61 -7.15 -7.52 -8.74
N GLN A 62 -6.98 -8.13 -7.56
CA GLN A 62 -8.08 -8.69 -6.77
C GLN A 62 -8.87 -7.61 -6.03
N GLU A 63 -8.23 -6.48 -5.72
CA GLU A 63 -8.87 -5.36 -5.05
C GLU A 63 -9.87 -4.62 -5.98
N ILE A 64 -10.84 -3.95 -5.36
CA ILE A 64 -11.80 -3.09 -6.06
C ILE A 64 -11.65 -1.66 -5.53
N ILE A 65 -10.68 -0.95 -6.11
CA ILE A 65 -10.48 0.47 -5.88
C ILE A 65 -11.53 1.27 -6.66
N LYS A 66 -12.23 2.18 -5.98
CA LYS A 66 -13.20 3.10 -6.58
C LYS A 66 -12.90 4.54 -6.18
N ILE A 67 -13.10 5.45 -7.13
CA ILE A 67 -13.12 6.89 -6.88
C ILE A 67 -14.46 7.41 -7.38
N ASN A 68 -15.25 8.00 -6.47
CA ASN A 68 -16.61 8.45 -6.73
C ASN A 68 -17.50 7.36 -7.36
N GLY A 69 -17.42 6.14 -6.79
CA GLY A 69 -18.16 4.96 -7.24
C GLY A 69 -17.66 4.32 -8.55
N LYS A 70 -16.73 4.97 -9.27
CA LYS A 70 -16.15 4.42 -10.51
C LYS A 70 -14.91 3.59 -10.19
N ARG A 71 -14.89 2.33 -10.63
CA ARG A 71 -13.74 1.44 -10.48
C ARG A 71 -12.53 2.00 -11.24
N VAL A 72 -11.36 1.97 -10.61
CA VAL A 72 -10.07 2.34 -11.21
C VAL A 72 -9.11 1.16 -11.08
N LYS A 73 -8.08 1.13 -11.91
CA LYS A 73 -7.04 0.08 -11.86
C LYS A 73 -5.74 0.65 -11.31
N ALA A 74 -5.16 -0.02 -10.33
CA ALA A 74 -3.81 0.23 -9.86
C ALA A 74 -2.79 -0.50 -10.74
N LYS A 75 -1.63 0.13 -10.90
CA LYS A 75 -0.51 -0.42 -11.66
C LYS A 75 0.78 -0.28 -10.88
N VAL A 76 1.50 -1.40 -10.72
CA VAL A 76 2.86 -1.38 -10.18
C VAL A 76 3.80 -0.82 -11.27
N LEU A 77 4.37 0.35 -11.02
CA LEU A 77 5.32 0.97 -11.93
C LEU A 77 6.73 0.47 -11.68
N PHE A 78 7.11 0.41 -10.41
CA PHE A 78 8.48 0.13 -10.00
C PHE A 78 8.49 -0.77 -8.77
N VAL A 79 9.54 -1.59 -8.69
CA VAL A 79 9.88 -2.39 -7.53
C VAL A 79 11.36 -2.24 -7.27
N ARG A 80 11.73 -2.16 -5.99
CA ARG A 80 13.13 -2.15 -5.56
C ARG A 80 13.27 -3.01 -4.32
N LEU A 81 14.41 -3.69 -4.26
CA LEU A 81 14.87 -4.40 -3.08
C LEU A 81 16.06 -3.62 -2.51
N GLY A 82 16.09 -3.45 -1.20
CA GLY A 82 17.24 -2.95 -0.48
C GLY A 82 17.44 -3.71 0.82
N LEU A 83 18.59 -3.48 1.46
CA LEU A 83 18.95 -4.09 2.74
C LEU A 83 19.16 -2.97 3.77
N LEU A 84 18.43 -3.00 4.88
CA LEU A 84 18.81 -2.20 6.06
C LEU A 84 19.98 -2.86 6.78
N LYS A 85 19.93 -4.19 6.86
CA LYS A 85 20.97 -5.11 7.30
C LYS A 85 20.90 -6.34 6.41
N ILE A 86 21.94 -7.17 6.41
CA ILE A 86 21.97 -8.40 5.60
C ILE A 86 20.76 -9.31 5.87
N ASN A 87 20.25 -9.33 7.10
CA ASN A 87 19.08 -10.10 7.53
C ASN A 87 17.77 -9.30 7.61
N ILE A 88 17.79 -8.00 7.28
CA ILE A 88 16.60 -7.12 7.27
C ILE A 88 16.46 -6.45 5.90
N PRO A 89 15.96 -7.19 4.90
CA PRO A 89 15.61 -6.64 3.61
C PRO A 89 14.34 -5.78 3.69
N TYR A 90 14.22 -4.86 2.74
CA TYR A 90 12.99 -4.14 2.47
C TYR A 90 12.69 -4.14 0.98
N ILE A 91 11.39 -4.21 0.65
CA ILE A 91 10.89 -4.18 -0.72
C ILE A 91 9.99 -2.96 -0.86
N GLU A 92 10.33 -2.08 -1.81
CA GLU A 92 9.58 -0.88 -2.15
C GLU A 92 8.81 -1.11 -3.44
N PHE A 93 7.55 -0.68 -3.45
CA PHE A 93 6.70 -0.64 -4.64
C PHE A 93 6.24 0.79 -4.88
N ILE A 94 6.34 1.25 -6.14
CA ILE A 94 5.65 2.47 -6.59
C ILE A 94 4.45 2.04 -7.40
N ILE A 95 3.27 2.39 -6.91
CA ILE A 95 1.97 2.06 -7.50
C ILE A 95 1.28 3.35 -7.92
N ARG A 96 0.54 3.30 -9.03
CA ARG A 96 -0.33 4.41 -9.46
C ARG A 96 -1.71 3.94 -9.86
N PHE A 97 -2.70 4.76 -9.54
CA PHE A 97 -4.05 4.69 -10.08
C PHE A 97 -4.58 6.11 -10.26
N LYS A 98 -5.59 6.26 -11.13
CA LYS A 98 -6.21 7.55 -11.40
C LYS A 98 -7.72 7.41 -11.46
N GLY A 99 -8.41 8.28 -10.73
CA GLY A 99 -9.86 8.46 -10.82
C GLY A 99 -10.23 9.88 -11.18
N ASN A 100 -11.52 10.10 -11.44
CA ASN A 100 -12.04 11.43 -11.73
C ASN A 100 -12.59 12.07 -10.45
N LEU A 101 -12.02 13.20 -10.10
CA LEU A 101 -12.50 14.05 -9.02
C LEU A 101 -13.47 15.10 -9.56
N HIS A 102 -14.32 15.63 -8.69
CA HIS A 102 -15.19 16.75 -8.99
C HIS A 102 -15.16 17.80 -7.88
N LYS A 103 -15.69 19.00 -8.14
CA LYS A 103 -15.85 20.01 -7.10
C LYS A 103 -16.78 19.49 -5.99
N GLY A 104 -16.49 19.85 -4.74
CA GLY A 104 -17.28 19.40 -3.59
C GLY A 104 -16.80 18.05 -3.05
N GLU A 105 -17.75 17.22 -2.62
CA GLU A 105 -17.48 15.95 -1.94
C GLU A 105 -16.93 14.89 -2.89
N ASN A 106 -15.82 14.24 -2.54
CA ASN A 106 -15.25 13.11 -3.24
C ASN A 106 -15.05 11.94 -2.28
N ILE A 107 -15.07 10.74 -2.84
CA ILE A 107 -14.98 9.48 -2.09
C ILE A 107 -13.93 8.59 -2.74
N TYR A 108 -12.95 8.17 -1.94
CA TYR A 108 -12.11 7.01 -2.20
C TYR A 108 -12.70 5.80 -1.47
N GLU A 109 -12.77 4.67 -2.16
CA GLU A 109 -13.17 3.38 -1.60
C GLU A 109 -12.20 2.30 -2.06
N ASP A 110 -11.86 1.39 -1.15
CA ASP A 110 -11.08 0.20 -1.43
C ASP A 110 -11.77 -1.02 -0.84
N LEU A 111 -11.88 -2.09 -1.62
CA LEU A 111 -12.52 -3.34 -1.20
C LEU A 111 -11.54 -4.48 -1.45
N TYR A 112 -11.25 -5.22 -0.39
CA TYR A 112 -10.28 -6.32 -0.37
C TYR A 112 -10.79 -7.42 0.56
N GLU A 113 -10.11 -8.57 0.58
CA GLU A 113 -10.52 -9.69 1.42
C GLU A 113 -10.35 -9.37 2.91
N GLU A 114 -11.29 -9.85 3.72
CA GLU A 114 -11.18 -9.71 5.16
C GLU A 114 -10.04 -10.60 5.69
N GLU A 115 -9.15 -10.04 6.51
CA GLU A 115 -8.02 -10.79 7.06
C GLU A 115 -7.68 -10.39 8.50
N ILE A 116 -6.85 -11.22 9.14
CA ILE A 116 -6.20 -10.91 10.40
C ILE A 116 -4.77 -10.47 10.09
N VAL A 117 -4.46 -9.24 10.44
CA VAL A 117 -3.17 -8.61 10.14
C VAL A 117 -2.02 -9.38 10.79
N GLU A 118 -1.14 -9.96 9.98
CA GLU A 118 -0.04 -10.81 10.44
C GLU A 118 1.14 -10.02 11.03
N TYR A 119 1.31 -8.77 10.61
CA TYR A 119 2.37 -7.85 11.02
C TYR A 119 1.87 -6.40 11.06
N PRO A 120 2.37 -5.57 12.00
CA PRO A 120 1.91 -4.19 12.10
C PRO A 120 2.25 -3.38 10.84
N TYR A 121 1.40 -2.40 10.52
CA TYR A 121 1.67 -1.46 9.43
C TYR A 121 1.14 -0.05 9.73
N GLU A 122 1.70 0.91 9.02
CA GLU A 122 1.26 2.30 9.06
C GLU A 122 1.02 2.83 7.65
N ALA A 123 0.05 3.72 7.49
CA ALA A 123 -0.19 4.41 6.23
C ALA A 123 -0.37 5.91 6.44
N ILE A 124 0.10 6.70 5.49
CA ILE A 124 -0.16 8.14 5.42
C ILE A 124 -0.84 8.45 4.10
N TRP A 125 -1.96 9.15 4.14
CA TRP A 125 -2.60 9.71 2.96
C TRP A 125 -2.48 11.22 2.96
N ILE A 126 -2.19 11.78 1.79
CA ILE A 126 -2.33 13.19 1.47
C ILE A 126 -3.35 13.29 0.33
N LEU A 127 -4.46 13.97 0.61
CA LEU A 127 -5.57 14.15 -0.33
C LEU A 127 -5.58 15.58 -0.88
N PRO A 128 -6.22 15.83 -2.03
CA PRO A 128 -6.28 17.17 -2.61
C PRO A 128 -7.33 18.06 -1.92
N GLY A 129 -8.12 17.52 -1.00
CA GLY A 129 -9.18 18.23 -0.27
C GLY A 129 -9.19 17.90 1.23
N LYS A 130 -9.96 18.66 2.00
CA LYS A 130 -10.11 18.46 3.45
C LYS A 130 -10.87 17.16 3.72
N ILE A 131 -10.34 16.31 4.60
CA ILE A 131 -11.02 15.07 5.01
C ILE A 131 -12.27 15.42 5.82
N VAL A 132 -13.40 14.82 5.47
CA VAL A 132 -14.70 14.99 6.13
C VAL A 132 -15.02 13.79 7.02
N SER A 133 -14.83 12.57 6.49
CA SER A 133 -15.04 11.34 7.25
C SER A 133 -14.23 10.20 6.65
N TYR A 134 -14.09 9.13 7.42
CA TYR A 134 -13.42 7.91 6.99
C TYR A 134 -14.04 6.68 7.67
N SER A 135 -13.91 5.54 7.03
CA SER A 135 -14.20 4.21 7.58
C SER A 135 -13.01 3.33 7.23
N ILE A 136 -12.11 3.15 8.19
CA ILE A 136 -10.86 2.38 8.02
C ILE A 136 -10.62 1.59 9.30
N SER A 137 -10.20 0.33 9.16
CA SER A 137 -9.83 -0.51 10.30
C SER A 137 -8.50 -0.06 10.91
N GLY A 138 -8.49 0.21 12.21
CA GLY A 138 -7.27 0.60 12.95
C GLY A 138 -7.35 1.99 13.60
N LYS A 139 -6.20 2.48 14.07
CA LYS A 139 -6.11 3.78 14.75
C LYS A 139 -5.83 4.89 13.74
N VAL A 140 -6.82 5.73 13.51
CA VAL A 140 -6.73 6.87 12.58
C VAL A 140 -6.55 8.19 13.33
N LYS A 141 -5.72 9.08 12.77
CA LYS A 141 -5.65 10.50 13.12
C LYS A 141 -5.71 11.32 11.84
N THR A 142 -6.41 12.44 11.85
CA THR A 142 -6.49 13.35 10.69
C THR A 142 -5.99 14.74 11.05
N LYS A 143 -5.42 15.42 10.05
CA LYS A 143 -5.04 16.84 10.11
C LYS A 143 -5.26 17.45 8.73
N ASN A 144 -6.29 18.29 8.58
CA ASN A 144 -6.71 18.87 7.30
C ASN A 144 -6.98 17.81 6.23
N ASN A 145 -6.08 17.70 5.25
CA ASN A 145 -6.12 16.77 4.13
C ASN A 145 -5.19 15.54 4.33
N ILE A 146 -4.60 15.40 5.52
CA ILE A 146 -3.68 14.33 5.86
C ILE A 146 -4.36 13.34 6.80
N LEU A 147 -4.27 12.04 6.47
CA LEU A 147 -4.71 10.94 7.32
C LEU A 147 -3.50 10.08 7.70
N PHE A 148 -3.35 9.79 8.99
CA PHE A 148 -2.37 8.85 9.54
C PHE A 148 -3.11 7.63 10.08
N LEU A 149 -2.76 6.46 9.58
CA LEU A 149 -3.28 5.16 9.99
C LEU A 149 -2.18 4.36 10.69
N LYS A 150 -2.54 3.71 11.81
CA LYS A 150 -1.73 2.67 12.43
C LYS A 150 -2.57 1.43 12.67
N VAL A 151 -2.10 0.28 12.20
CA VAL A 151 -2.75 -1.01 12.39
C VAL A 151 -1.79 -1.96 13.10
N LYS A 152 -2.28 -2.61 14.15
CA LYS A 152 -1.48 -3.55 14.94
C LYS A 152 -1.64 -4.97 14.40
N LYS A 153 -0.61 -5.80 14.57
CA LYS A 153 -0.74 -7.25 14.42
C LYS A 153 -1.93 -7.79 15.21
N GLY A 154 -2.67 -8.72 14.62
CA GLY A 154 -3.88 -9.33 15.19
C GLY A 154 -5.13 -8.46 15.05
N THR A 155 -5.06 -7.29 14.42
CA THR A 155 -6.26 -6.50 14.08
C THR A 155 -7.01 -7.22 12.96
N ARG A 156 -8.31 -7.42 13.13
CA ARG A 156 -9.21 -7.88 12.07
C ARG A 156 -9.58 -6.68 11.20
N ILE A 157 -9.28 -6.74 9.91
CA ILE A 157 -9.60 -5.67 8.96
C ILE A 157 -10.81 -6.06 8.13
N SER A 158 -11.78 -5.16 8.01
CA SER A 158 -13.12 -5.45 7.47
C SER A 158 -13.18 -5.66 5.95
N GLY A 159 -12.07 -5.56 5.22
CA GLY A 159 -12.07 -5.66 3.76
C GLY A 159 -12.69 -4.46 3.03
N ASN A 160 -12.94 -3.36 3.73
CA ASN A 160 -13.56 -2.15 3.16
C ASN A 160 -12.99 -0.91 3.82
N GLU A 161 -12.37 -0.06 3.02
CA GLU A 161 -11.87 1.24 3.42
C GLU A 161 -12.56 2.35 2.63
N LYS A 162 -12.88 3.45 3.31
CA LYS A 162 -13.49 4.62 2.69
C LYS A 162 -12.90 5.89 3.26
N ILE A 163 -12.57 6.84 2.39
CA ILE A 163 -12.17 8.20 2.78
C ILE A 163 -13.00 9.20 1.99
N LYS A 164 -13.69 10.09 2.70
CA LYS A 164 -14.46 11.19 2.13
C LYS A 164 -13.72 12.51 2.35
N PHE A 165 -13.58 13.31 1.31
CA PHE A 165 -12.92 14.61 1.36
C PHE A 165 -13.62 15.64 0.46
N VAL A 166 -13.44 16.93 0.74
CA VAL A 166 -14.06 18.03 -0.01
C VAL A 166 -13.00 18.95 -0.61
N MET A 167 -13.17 19.28 -1.89
CA MET A 167 -12.31 20.13 -2.71
C MET A 167 -13.02 21.39 -3.19
#